data_AF-A0A9D8A584-F1
#
_entry.id   AF-A0A9D8A584-F1
#
_cell.length_a   1.000
_cell.length_b   1.000
_cell.length_c   1.000
_cell.angle_alpha   90.00
_cell.angle_beta   90.00
_cell.angle_gamma   90.00
#
_symmetry.space_group_name_H-M   'P 1'
#
loop_
_entity.id
_entity.type
_entity.pdbx_description
1 polymer ?
#
loop_
_entity_poly.entity_id
_entity_poly.type
_entity_poly.pdbx_seq_one_letter_code
_entity_poly.pdbx_strand_id
1 'polypeptide(L)' 'MNKKFLDISHVTMQFETDNGMLEVLKDINLNLVKGEFVSLIGHSGCG' A
#
# COMPACT_ATOMS: atom_id res chain seq x y z
N MET A 1 21.06 14.03 -3.16
CA MET A 1 19.82 13.52 -3.77
C MET A 1 19.31 12.38 -2.91
N ASN A 2 18.12 12.51 -2.30
CA ASN A 2 17.55 11.48 -1.45
C ASN A 2 17.07 10.35 -2.37
N LYS A 3 17.90 9.32 -2.52
CA LYS A 3 17.68 8.23 -3.49
C LYS A 3 16.60 7.31 -2.90
N LYS A 4 15.37 7.43 -3.41
CA LYS A 4 14.28 6.48 -3.10
C LYS A 4 14.78 5.07 -3.39
N PHE A 5 14.73 4.21 -2.39
CA PHE A 5 15.13 2.80 -2.51
C PHE A 5 13.93 1.93 -2.89
N LEU A 6 12.76 2.24 -2.34
CA LEU A 6 11.48 1.67 -2.73
C LEU A 6 10.50 2.81 -2.98
N ASP A 7 9.81 2.75 -4.12
CA ASP A 7 8.76 3.69 -4.53
C ASP A 7 7.52 2.87 -4.92
N ILE A 8 6.49 2.94 -4.09
CA ILE A 8 5.16 2.41 -4.33
C ILE A 8 4.29 3.62 -4.64
N SER A 9 3.77 3.70 -5.85
CA SER A 9 3.00 4.86 -6.31
C SER A 9 1.67 4.43 -6.90
N HIS A 10 0.60 5.10 -6.49
CA HIS A 10 -0.76 4.93 -7.00
C HIS A 10 -1.29 3.49 -7.00
N VAL A 11 -0.93 2.69 -5.98
CA VAL A 11 -1.39 1.30 -5.90
C VAL A 11 -2.84 1.25 -5.47
N THR A 12 -3.67 0.70 -6.35
CA THR A 12 -5.06 0.35 -6.07
C THR A 12 -5.23 -1.14 -6.29
N MET A 13 -5.92 -1.82 -5.36
CA MET A 13 -6.17 -3.25 -5.43
C MET A 13 -7.64 -3.51 -5.13
N GLN A 14 -8.26 -4.32 -5.98
CA GLN A 14 -9.67 -4.66 -5.89
C GLN A 14 -9.84 -6.17 -6.10
N PHE A 15 -10.79 -6.76 -5.39
CA PHE A 15 -11.20 -8.15 -5.56
C PHE A 15 -12.66 -8.22 -5.97
N GLU A 16 -12.98 -9.15 -6.87
CA GLU A 16 -14.37 -9.49 -7.15
C GLU A 16 -14.92 -10.36 -6.02
N THR A 17 -16.09 -10.02 -5.53
CA THR A 17 -16.80 -10.75 -4.48
C THR A 17 -18.26 -10.97 -4.91
N ASP A 18 -18.97 -11.85 -4.22
CA ASP A 18 -20.40 -12.08 -4.46
C ASP A 18 -21.25 -10.80 -4.30
N ASN A 19 -20.73 -9.79 -3.57
CA ASN A 19 -21.38 -8.49 -3.36
C ASN A 19 -20.85 -7.39 -4.29
N GLY A 20 -20.02 -7.74 -5.30
CA GLY A 20 -19.39 -6.82 -6.23
C GLY A 20 -17.91 -6.58 -5.95
N MET A 21 -17.35 -5.52 -6.53
CA MET A 21 -15.93 -5.17 -6.40
C MET A 21 -15.64 -4.62 -5.00
N LEU A 22 -14.75 -5.30 -4.27
CA LEU A 22 -14.23 -4.86 -2.99
C LEU A 22 -12.87 -4.18 -3.22
N GLU A 23 -12.82 -2.87 -3.03
CA GLU A 23 -11.56 -2.11 -3.00
C GLU A 23 -10.87 -2.30 -1.65
N VAL A 24 -9.68 -2.90 -1.67
CA VAL A 24 -8.89 -3.22 -0.48
C VAL A 24 -7.72 -2.25 -0.29
N LEU A 25 -7.08 -1.82 -1.38
CA LEU A 25 -6.10 -0.74 -1.38
C LEU A 25 -6.59 0.37 -2.29
N LYS A 26 -6.53 1.61 -1.82
CA LYS A 26 -6.98 2.80 -2.55
C LYS A 26 -5.86 3.81 -2.65
N ASP A 27 -5.33 3.98 -3.86
CA ASP A 27 -4.31 5.00 -4.20
C ASP A 27 -3.18 5.10 -3.16
N ILE A 28 -2.58 3.95 -2.84
CA ILE A 28 -1.52 3.87 -1.84
C ILE A 28 -0.20 4.36 -2.43
N ASN A 29 0.44 5.27 -1.70
CA ASN A 29 1.72 5.87 -2.04
C ASN A 29 2.69 5.73 -0.85
N LEU A 30 3.80 5.01 -1.04
CA LEU A 30 4.82 4.77 -0.02
C LEU A 30 6.22 4.90 -0.62
N ASN A 31 7.04 5.75 -0.01
CA ASN A 31 8.42 5.99 -0.42
C ASN A 31 9.35 5.69 0.75
N LEU A 32 10.39 4.89 0.50
CA LEU A 32 11.34 4.49 1.54
C LEU A 32 12.77 4.69 1.05
N VAL A 33 13.64 5.12 1.96
CA VAL A 33 15.08 5.24 1.71
C VAL A 33 15.83 4.00 2.18
N LYS A 34 17.03 3.78 1.63
CA LYS A 34 17.83 2.59 1.98
C LYS A 34 18.23 2.64 3.46
N GLY A 35 17.91 1.59 4.20
CA GLY A 35 18.24 1.47 5.64
C GLY A 35 17.15 2.00 6.59
N GLU A 36 16.04 2.51 6.06
CA GLU A 36 14.87 2.90 6.84
C GLU A 36 14.17 1.67 7.44
N PHE A 37 13.79 1.75 8.72
CA PHE A 37 13.00 0.74 9.40
C PHE A 37 11.56 1.25 9.56
N VAL A 38 10.59 0.48 9.08
CA VAL A 38 9.18 0.87 9.09
C VAL A 38 8.32 -0.24 9.68
N SER A 39 7.31 0.15 10.45
CA SER A 39 6.25 -0.72 10.95
C SER A 39 4.93 -0.30 10.33
N LEU A 40 4.19 -1.26 9.77
CA LEU A 40 2.84 -1.07 9.28
C LEU A 40 1.88 -1.63 10.34
N ILE A 41 0.93 -0.81 10.78
CA ILE A 41 -0.07 -1.19 11.78
C ILE A 41 -1.47 -1.02 11.21
N GLY A 42 -2.36 -1.93 11.58
CA GLY A 42 -3.72 -1.94 11.06
C GLY A 42 -4.57 -3.04 11.69
N HIS A 43 -5.89 -2.84 11.67
CA HIS A 43 -6.84 -3.87 12.09
C HIS A 43 -6.90 -5.00 11.06
N SER A 44 -7.43 -6.15 11.46
CA SER A 44 -7.66 -7.27 10.52
C SER A 44 -8.49 -6.80 9.32
N GLY A 45 -7.93 -6.95 8.11
CA GLY A 45 -8.58 -6.57 6.85
C GLY A 45 -8.57 -5.07 6.50
N CYS A 46 -7.69 -4.26 7.11
CA CYS A 46 -7.65 -2.81 6.85
C CYS A 46 -7.01 -2.38 5.51
N GLY A 47 -6.49 -3.33 4.74
CA GLY A 47 -5.80 -3.11 3.48
C GLY A 47 -5.59 -4.41 2.73
#